data_AF-L1JQC4-F1
#
_entry.id   AF-L1JQC4-F1
#
_cell.length_a   1.000
_cell.length_b   1.000
_cell.length_c   1.000
_cell.angle_alpha   90.00
_cell.angle_beta   90.00
_cell.angle_gamma   90.00
#
_symmetry.space_group_name_H-M   'P 1'
#
loop_
_entity.id
_entity.type
_entity.pdbx_description
1 polymer ?
#
loop_
_entity_poly.entity_id
_entity_poly.type
_entity_poly.pdbx_seq_one_letter_code
_entity_poly.pdbx_strand_id
1 'polypeptide(L)'
;MEADLDEDWRTFRAKLVWSEGAVAETETSSDAMKQENSLWLHQLPIPERGCLMLANPMKFGDSQSYFSKSIIVLIEYGVMGTVGFINNRPTPHLVGEVSFAQTHRAFLHCPLFFGGPVGETVHVLHRVATVKGARLIVPGLYHGGDLDHAGSLVESGEAKLEDFRFFYKHSSWGPGQLEDEVKQEVRHESAFQCSLSAKKHTRFGSQPLARQE
;
A
#
# COMPACT_ATOMS: atom_id res chain seq x y z
N MET A 1 -24.35 6.15 -21.53
CA MET A 1 -23.90 4.76 -21.34
C MET A 1 -22.47 4.72 -21.82
N GLU A 2 -21.55 5.27 -21.01
CA GLU A 2 -20.12 5.29 -21.32
C GLU A 2 -19.54 3.98 -20.80
N ALA A 3 -19.13 3.12 -21.72
CA ALA A 3 -18.48 1.87 -21.41
C ALA A 3 -17.06 2.15 -20.89
N ASP A 4 -16.87 1.89 -19.60
CA ASP A 4 -15.76 1.20 -18.91
C ASP A 4 -14.50 0.84 -19.73
N LEU A 5 -13.87 1.81 -20.40
CA LEU A 5 -12.57 1.66 -21.09
C LEU A 5 -11.37 1.80 -20.15
N ASP A 6 -11.59 1.75 -18.83
CA ASP A 6 -10.55 1.54 -17.83
C ASP A 6 -10.20 0.04 -17.72
N GLU A 7 -10.16 -0.62 -18.89
CA GLU A 7 -9.77 -2.02 -19.06
C GLU A 7 -8.34 -2.15 -18.52
N ASP A 8 -8.26 -2.72 -17.33
CA ASP A 8 -7.15 -2.66 -16.36
C ASP A 8 -5.75 -2.69 -17.02
N TRP A 9 -5.26 -1.52 -17.40
CA TRP A 9 -3.97 -1.33 -18.06
C TRP A 9 -2.82 -1.80 -17.16
N ARG A 10 -3.05 -1.92 -15.84
CA ARG A 10 -2.10 -2.52 -14.90
C ARG A 10 -2.09 -4.04 -15.02
N THR A 11 -3.24 -4.67 -15.18
CA THR A 11 -3.32 -6.09 -15.58
C THR A 11 -2.66 -6.30 -16.95
N PHE A 12 -2.87 -5.39 -17.91
CA PHE A 12 -2.20 -5.46 -19.21
C PHE A 12 -0.67 -5.31 -19.08
N ARG A 13 -0.17 -4.31 -18.34
CA ARG A 13 1.28 -4.14 -18.06
C ARG A 13 1.88 -5.32 -17.33
N ALA A 14 1.18 -5.85 -16.32
CA ALA A 14 1.63 -7.04 -15.60
C ALA A 14 1.74 -8.25 -16.55
N LYS A 15 0.79 -8.43 -17.47
CA LYS A 15 0.85 -9.46 -18.52
C LYS A 15 1.97 -9.20 -19.53
N LEU A 16 2.22 -7.95 -19.91
CA LEU A 16 3.28 -7.60 -20.85
C LEU A 16 4.67 -7.89 -20.27
N VAL A 17 4.91 -7.50 -19.02
CA VAL A 17 6.17 -7.81 -18.32
C VAL A 17 6.32 -9.33 -18.12
N TRP A 18 5.22 -10.06 -17.87
CA TRP A 18 5.24 -11.52 -17.85
C TRP A 18 5.68 -12.11 -19.21
N SER A 19 5.19 -11.56 -20.32
CA SER A 19 5.58 -12.01 -21.65
C SER A 19 7.03 -11.62 -22.01
N GLU A 20 7.52 -10.45 -21.61
CA GLU A 20 8.91 -10.03 -21.86
C GLU A 20 9.92 -10.87 -21.05
N GLY A 21 9.59 -11.22 -19.81
CA GLY A 21 10.38 -12.16 -19.01
C GLY A 21 10.45 -13.56 -19.64
N ALA A 22 9.33 -14.06 -20.18
CA ALA A 22 9.28 -15.35 -20.86
C ALA A 22 10.00 -15.36 -22.23
N VAL A 23 10.06 -14.23 -22.93
CA VAL A 23 10.78 -14.10 -24.20
C VAL A 23 12.29 -13.98 -23.98
N ALA A 24 12.74 -13.38 -22.87
CA ALA A 24 14.16 -13.34 -22.51
C ALA A 24 14.74 -14.72 -22.13
N GLU A 25 13.89 -15.71 -21.83
CA GLU A 25 14.31 -17.07 -21.43
C GLU A 25 14.62 -18.01 -22.61
N THR A 26 14.51 -17.56 -23.87
CA THR A 26 14.76 -18.43 -25.05
C THR A 26 16.10 -18.27 -25.74
N GLU A 27 16.97 -17.34 -25.31
CA GLU A 27 18.33 -17.27 -25.86
C GLU A 27 19.39 -17.25 -24.75
N THR A 28 20.34 -18.18 -24.87
CA THR A 28 21.55 -18.40 -24.05
C THR A 28 21.38 -19.24 -22.77
N SER A 29 21.40 -20.57 -22.99
CA SER A 29 21.82 -21.54 -21.99
C SER A 29 23.31 -21.34 -21.65
N SER A 30 23.60 -20.87 -20.43
CA SER A 30 24.61 -21.39 -19.51
C SER A 30 25.12 -20.30 -18.56
N ASP A 31 24.47 -20.11 -17.43
CA ASP A 31 25.19 -20.02 -16.16
C ASP A 31 24.26 -20.23 -14.98
N ALA A 32 24.83 -20.83 -13.94
CA ALA A 32 24.12 -21.57 -12.91
C ALA A 32 23.30 -20.69 -11.94
N MET A 33 22.12 -21.22 -11.57
CA MET A 33 21.47 -21.11 -10.25
C MET A 33 21.62 -19.76 -9.53
N LYS A 34 20.69 -18.82 -9.73
CA LYS A 34 20.22 -17.82 -8.73
C LYS A 34 19.20 -16.85 -9.33
N GLN A 35 17.93 -17.24 -9.50
CA GLN A 35 16.81 -16.27 -9.39
C GLN A 35 15.42 -16.90 -9.31
N GLU A 36 15.21 -17.83 -8.37
CA GLU A 36 13.86 -18.37 -8.10
C GLU A 36 13.02 -17.53 -7.12
N ASN A 37 13.30 -16.23 -6.98
CA ASN A 37 12.46 -15.30 -6.22
C ASN A 37 11.85 -14.27 -7.16
N SER A 38 10.78 -14.68 -7.83
CA SER A 38 9.86 -13.80 -8.56
C SER A 38 9.13 -12.86 -7.58
N LEU A 39 9.86 -11.86 -7.08
CA LEU A 39 9.28 -10.64 -6.53
C LEU A 39 8.75 -9.84 -7.72
N TRP A 40 7.46 -10.00 -7.98
CA TRP A 40 6.64 -9.30 -9.00
C TRP A 40 6.47 -7.79 -8.70
N LEU A 41 7.51 -7.16 -8.13
CA LEU A 41 7.60 -5.73 -7.88
C LEU A 41 8.26 -5.08 -9.11
N HIS A 42 7.44 -4.53 -10.00
CA HIS A 42 7.95 -3.79 -11.15
C HIS A 42 8.14 -2.33 -10.79
N GLN A 43 9.32 -1.79 -11.10
CA GLN A 43 9.60 -0.38 -10.89
C GLN A 43 8.72 0.47 -11.81
N LEU A 44 8.14 1.52 -11.23
CA LEU A 44 7.35 2.48 -11.96
C LEU A 44 8.19 3.71 -12.32
N PRO A 45 8.08 4.21 -13.56
CA PRO A 45 8.76 5.45 -13.95
C PRO A 45 8.11 6.69 -13.35
N ILE A 46 6.81 6.61 -13.01
CA ILE A 46 6.02 7.71 -12.46
C ILE A 46 5.15 7.13 -11.32
N PRO A 47 5.04 7.80 -10.16
CA PRO A 47 4.13 7.38 -9.11
C PRO A 47 2.69 7.32 -9.60
N GLU A 48 1.87 6.46 -9.00
CA GLU A 48 0.46 6.36 -9.33
C GLU A 48 -0.35 5.92 -8.12
N ARG A 49 -1.65 6.23 -8.13
CA ARG A 49 -2.57 5.80 -7.07
C ARG A 49 -2.56 4.27 -6.95
N GLY A 50 -2.36 3.76 -5.73
CA GLY A 50 -2.31 2.33 -5.40
C GLY A 50 -0.93 1.69 -5.52
N CYS A 51 0.11 2.42 -5.96
CA CYS A 51 1.47 1.87 -5.95
C CYS A 51 2.07 1.87 -4.54
N LEU A 52 3.12 1.07 -4.38
CA LEU A 52 3.96 1.05 -3.20
C LEU A 52 5.22 1.90 -3.44
N MET A 53 5.56 2.77 -2.50
CA MET A 53 6.83 3.48 -2.50
C MET A 53 7.74 2.88 -1.44
N LEU A 54 8.96 2.54 -1.84
CA LEU A 54 10.00 2.04 -0.95
C LEU A 54 10.94 3.17 -0.59
N ALA A 55 11.02 3.49 0.68
CA ALA A 55 11.83 4.59 1.16
C ALA A 55 13.30 4.17 1.29
N ASN A 56 14.21 5.00 0.78
CA ASN A 56 15.64 4.79 0.90
C ASN A 56 16.13 5.16 2.30
N PRO A 57 16.61 4.19 3.09
CA PRO A 57 16.94 4.41 4.50
C PRO A 57 18.03 5.45 4.74
N MET A 58 18.86 5.76 3.75
CA MET A 58 20.02 6.66 3.88
C MET A 58 19.69 8.13 3.67
N LYS A 59 18.50 8.46 3.16
CA LYS A 59 18.14 9.84 2.76
C LYS A 59 17.35 10.60 3.84
N PHE A 60 16.94 9.93 4.91
CA PHE A 60 16.16 10.54 5.99
C PHE A 60 17.03 10.83 7.21
N GLY A 61 17.17 12.11 7.54
CA GLY A 61 17.78 12.54 8.81
C GLY A 61 16.84 12.33 10.00
N ASP A 62 17.29 12.74 11.19
CA ASP A 62 16.58 12.50 12.45
C ASP A 62 15.12 12.99 12.44
N SER A 63 14.87 14.13 11.79
CA SER A 63 13.54 14.75 11.67
C SER A 63 12.56 13.99 10.77
N GLN A 64 13.04 13.04 9.96
CA GLN A 64 12.23 12.23 9.04
C GLN A 64 12.49 10.72 9.20
N SER A 65 13.08 10.31 10.31
CA SER A 65 13.47 8.93 10.59
C SER A 65 12.31 7.92 10.46
N TYR A 66 11.07 8.37 10.62
CA TYR A 66 9.86 7.56 10.41
C TYR A 66 9.75 7.01 8.97
N PHE A 67 10.32 7.70 7.98
CA PHE A 67 10.36 7.23 6.60
C PHE A 67 11.49 6.23 6.33
N SER A 68 12.52 6.13 7.18
CA SER A 68 13.61 5.17 6.95
C SER A 68 13.07 3.73 6.87
N LYS A 69 13.41 2.99 5.81
CA LYS A 69 12.91 1.62 5.54
C LYS A 69 11.37 1.52 5.48
N SER A 70 10.67 2.63 5.26
CA SER A 70 9.21 2.62 5.16
C SER A 70 8.75 2.08 3.79
N ILE A 71 7.61 1.40 3.81
CA ILE A 71 6.85 1.01 2.63
C ILE A 71 5.58 1.84 2.66
N ILE A 72 5.35 2.69 1.67
CA ILE A 72 4.22 3.61 1.65
C ILE A 72 3.23 3.18 0.57
N VAL A 73 1.95 3.03 0.91
CA VAL A 73 0.88 2.84 -0.08
C VAL A 73 0.33 4.20 -0.46
N LEU A 74 0.36 4.56 -1.75
CA LEU A 74 -0.27 5.79 -2.23
C LEU A 74 -1.77 5.59 -2.41
N ILE A 75 -2.58 6.46 -1.79
CA ILE A 75 -4.04 6.44 -1.92
C ILE A 75 -4.57 7.61 -2.75
N GLU A 76 -3.80 8.69 -2.85
CA GLU A 76 -4.07 9.81 -3.72
C GLU A 76 -2.77 10.23 -4.38
N TYR A 77 -2.86 10.61 -5.65
CA TYR A 77 -1.75 11.09 -6.45
C TYR A 77 -2.33 11.98 -7.55
N GLY A 78 -1.79 13.19 -7.72
CA GLY A 78 -2.21 14.12 -8.77
C GLY A 78 -1.83 15.58 -8.48
N VAL A 79 -2.40 16.49 -9.28
CA VAL A 79 -2.04 17.92 -9.26
C VAL A 79 -2.35 18.64 -7.94
N MET A 80 -3.26 18.11 -7.13
CA MET A 80 -3.61 18.69 -5.82
C MET A 80 -2.68 18.21 -4.69
N GLY A 81 -1.76 17.29 -4.99
CA GLY A 81 -0.88 16.67 -4.02
C GLY A 81 -1.03 15.15 -3.98
N THR A 82 -0.26 14.54 -3.09
CA THR A 82 -0.22 13.09 -2.90
C THR A 82 -0.48 12.75 -1.45
N VAL A 83 -1.24 11.68 -1.21
CA VAL A 83 -1.47 11.12 0.13
C VAL A 83 -1.14 9.64 0.13
N GLY A 84 -0.48 9.18 1.19
CA GLY A 84 -0.17 7.78 1.38
C GLY A 84 -0.07 7.38 2.85
N PHE A 85 0.04 6.07 3.07
CA PHE A 85 0.19 5.50 4.40
C PHE A 85 1.45 4.65 4.50
N ILE A 86 2.24 4.87 5.54
CA ILE A 86 3.33 3.94 5.88
C ILE A 86 2.72 2.61 6.34
N ASN A 87 2.91 1.56 5.54
CA ASN A 87 2.27 0.26 5.68
C ASN A 87 2.96 -0.67 6.69
N ASN A 88 4.26 -0.47 6.95
CA ASN A 88 5.10 -1.39 7.73
C ASN A 88 5.53 -0.83 9.10
N ARG A 89 4.74 0.06 9.69
CA ARG A 89 5.00 0.65 11.01
C ARG A 89 3.85 0.38 11.97
N PRO A 90 3.78 -0.80 12.62
CA PRO A 90 2.81 -1.02 13.68
C PRO A 90 3.11 -0.11 14.87
N THR A 91 2.05 0.33 15.54
CA THR A 91 2.13 1.06 16.82
C THR A 91 1.89 0.07 17.98
N PRO A 92 2.21 0.43 19.23
CA PRO A 92 1.81 -0.38 20.39
C PRO A 92 0.32 -0.28 20.70
N HIS A 93 -0.45 0.53 19.95
CA HIS A 93 -1.85 0.81 20.21
C HIS A 93 -2.79 -0.05 19.38
N LEU A 94 -3.97 -0.28 19.93
CA LEU A 94 -5.12 -0.86 19.23
C LEU A 94 -6.09 0.22 18.80
N VAL A 95 -6.95 -0.08 17.82
CA VAL A 95 -7.95 0.89 17.34
C VAL A 95 -8.87 1.36 18.47
N GLY A 96 -9.27 0.46 19.38
CA GLY A 96 -10.17 0.79 20.49
C GLY A 96 -9.56 1.67 21.58
N GLU A 97 -8.24 1.85 21.60
CA GLU A 97 -7.55 2.71 22.57
C GLU A 97 -7.51 4.18 22.13
N VAL A 98 -7.90 4.45 20.90
CA VAL A 98 -7.82 5.77 20.28
C VAL A 98 -9.17 6.48 20.41
N SER A 99 -9.21 7.55 21.22
CA SER A 99 -10.43 8.27 21.60
C SER A 99 -11.22 8.87 20.43
N PHE A 100 -10.58 9.14 19.30
CA PHE A 100 -11.19 9.70 18.09
C PHE A 100 -11.58 8.65 17.05
N ALA A 101 -11.39 7.35 17.32
CA ALA A 101 -11.87 6.30 16.45
C ALA A 101 -13.38 6.09 16.65
N GLN A 102 -14.22 6.78 15.88
CA GLN A 102 -15.60 6.31 15.66
C GLN A 102 -15.50 4.98 14.92
N THR A 103 -15.62 3.87 15.64
CA THR A 103 -15.37 2.53 15.10
C THR A 103 -16.38 1.54 15.65
N HIS A 104 -16.59 0.47 14.88
CA HIS A 104 -17.42 -0.64 15.30
C HIS A 104 -16.67 -1.56 16.29
N ARG A 105 -17.40 -2.17 17.24
CA ARG A 105 -16.83 -3.03 18.29
C ARG A 105 -15.95 -4.17 17.76
N ALA A 106 -16.27 -4.68 16.57
CA ALA A 106 -15.54 -5.75 15.90
C ALA A 106 -14.06 -5.40 15.67
N PHE A 107 -13.74 -4.10 15.54
CA PHE A 107 -12.40 -3.63 15.22
C PHE A 107 -11.59 -3.14 16.42
N LEU A 108 -12.13 -3.17 17.65
CA LEU A 108 -11.46 -2.60 18.82
C LEU A 108 -10.08 -3.22 19.09
N HIS A 109 -9.91 -4.51 18.76
CA HIS A 109 -8.66 -5.24 18.94
C HIS A 109 -7.79 -5.28 17.67
N CYS A 110 -8.14 -4.55 16.61
CA CYS A 110 -7.30 -4.47 15.43
C CYS A 110 -6.02 -3.68 15.73
N PRO A 111 -4.85 -4.13 15.22
CA PRO A 111 -3.62 -3.37 15.32
C PRO A 111 -3.70 -2.05 14.57
N LEU A 112 -3.14 -1.00 15.17
CA LEU A 112 -3.04 0.32 14.56
C LEU A 112 -1.64 0.55 13.99
N PHE A 113 -1.57 1.02 12.75
CA PHE A 113 -0.31 1.35 12.07
C PHE A 113 -0.09 2.86 12.06
N PHE A 114 1.15 3.32 12.15
CA PHE A 114 1.49 4.72 11.97
C PHE A 114 1.53 5.01 10.47
N GLY A 115 0.56 5.79 9.97
CA GLY A 115 0.41 6.12 8.56
C GLY A 115 1.30 7.28 8.10
N GLY A 116 1.73 8.17 9.00
CA GLY A 116 2.62 9.29 8.70
C GLY A 116 2.48 10.45 9.69
N PRO A 117 3.20 11.56 9.50
CA PRO A 117 3.26 12.64 10.50
C PRO A 117 2.02 13.57 10.49
N VAL A 118 1.16 13.51 9.48
CA VAL A 118 0.13 14.54 9.21
C VAL A 118 -1.24 14.13 9.72
N GLY A 119 -1.95 15.09 10.34
CA GLY A 119 -3.29 14.91 10.87
C GLY A 119 -3.33 14.24 12.24
N GLU A 120 -4.54 13.93 12.70
CA GLU A 120 -4.84 13.22 13.97
C GLU A 120 -6.08 12.32 13.79
N THR A 121 -6.19 11.69 12.63
CA THR A 121 -7.35 10.88 12.24
C THR A 121 -6.97 9.41 12.06
N VAL A 122 -7.94 8.52 12.27
CA VAL A 122 -7.80 7.09 11.93
C VAL A 122 -8.39 6.86 10.54
N HIS A 123 -7.64 6.13 9.73
CA HIS A 123 -7.99 5.76 8.37
C HIS A 123 -8.06 4.24 8.26
N VAL A 124 -8.90 3.74 7.36
CA VAL A 124 -9.00 2.30 7.06
C VAL A 124 -8.72 2.04 5.59
N LEU A 125 -7.87 1.05 5.32
CA LEU A 125 -7.75 0.41 4.03
C LEU A 125 -8.32 -0.99 4.10
N HIS A 126 -9.09 -1.38 3.09
CA HIS A 126 -9.68 -2.72 3.05
C HIS A 126 -9.88 -3.24 1.62
N ARG A 127 -10.28 -4.52 1.51
CA ARG A 127 -10.53 -5.20 0.22
C ARG A 127 -11.99 -5.48 -0.09
N VAL A 128 -12.85 -5.24 0.88
CA VAL A 128 -14.26 -5.57 0.84
C VAL A 128 -15.02 -4.54 0.01
N ALA A 129 -15.34 -4.88 -1.25
CA ALA A 129 -16.01 -3.98 -2.19
C ALA A 129 -17.44 -3.57 -1.76
N THR A 130 -18.07 -4.36 -0.90
CA THR A 130 -19.45 -4.16 -0.43
C THR A 130 -19.57 -3.17 0.72
N VAL A 131 -18.46 -2.69 1.30
CA VAL A 131 -18.51 -1.65 2.35
C VAL A 131 -19.10 -0.37 1.76
N LYS A 132 -20.09 0.19 2.45
CA LYS A 132 -20.85 1.35 1.96
C LYS A 132 -19.99 2.60 2.10
N GLY A 133 -20.04 3.49 1.11
CA GLY A 133 -19.30 4.75 1.13
C GLY A 133 -17.77 4.59 1.03
N ALA A 134 -17.26 3.37 0.82
CA ALA A 134 -15.84 3.14 0.60
C ALA A 134 -15.41 3.71 -0.76
N ARG A 135 -14.25 4.36 -0.80
CA ARG A 135 -13.68 4.89 -2.04
C ARG A 135 -12.73 3.87 -2.66
N LEU A 136 -12.97 3.50 -3.92
CA LEU A 136 -12.04 2.68 -4.69
C LEU A 136 -10.72 3.42 -4.93
N ILE A 137 -9.60 2.81 -4.53
CA ILE A 137 -8.25 3.29 -4.82
C ILE A 137 -7.76 2.65 -6.11
N VAL A 138 -7.75 1.32 -6.12
CA VAL A 138 -7.46 0.44 -7.26
C VAL A 138 -8.28 -0.85 -7.08
N PRO A 139 -8.54 -1.65 -8.13
CA PRO A 139 -9.28 -2.90 -7.99
C PRO A 139 -8.76 -3.77 -6.83
N GLY A 140 -9.63 -4.05 -5.85
CA GLY A 140 -9.29 -4.83 -4.65
C GLY A 140 -8.67 -4.04 -3.48
N LEU A 141 -8.56 -2.71 -3.58
CA LEU A 141 -8.11 -1.82 -2.51
C LEU A 141 -9.03 -0.60 -2.40
N TYR A 142 -9.59 -0.41 -1.21
CA TYR A 142 -10.55 0.63 -0.88
C TYR A 142 -10.08 1.40 0.35
N HIS A 143 -10.51 2.65 0.45
CA HIS A 143 -10.23 3.53 1.58
C HIS A 143 -11.53 4.06 2.20
N GLY A 144 -11.58 4.10 3.53
CA GLY A 144 -12.71 4.64 4.28
C GLY A 144 -13.96 3.76 4.19
N GLY A 145 -15.13 4.39 4.26
CA GLY A 145 -16.42 3.73 4.28
C GLY A 145 -17.05 3.68 5.67
N ASP A 146 -18.27 3.17 5.70
CA ASP A 146 -19.09 2.99 6.90
C ASP A 146 -18.53 1.81 7.72
N LEU A 147 -17.93 2.13 8.86
CA LEU A 147 -17.32 1.14 9.75
C LEU A 147 -18.36 0.28 10.49
N ASP A 148 -19.59 0.75 10.69
CA ASP A 148 -20.66 -0.07 11.27
C ASP A 148 -21.13 -1.12 10.26
N HIS A 149 -21.26 -0.73 8.98
CA HIS A 149 -21.54 -1.69 7.91
C HIS A 149 -20.39 -2.70 7.74
N ALA A 150 -19.15 -2.23 7.72
CA ALA A 150 -17.97 -3.10 7.65
C ALA A 150 -17.91 -4.07 8.84
N GLY A 151 -18.22 -3.58 10.04
CA GLY A 151 -18.29 -4.40 11.25
C GLY A 151 -19.38 -5.47 11.18
N SER A 152 -20.54 -5.13 10.65
CA SER A 152 -21.64 -6.08 10.43
C SER A 152 -21.26 -7.20 9.45
N LEU A 153 -20.53 -6.88 8.37
CA LEU A 153 -20.01 -7.88 7.42
C LEU A 153 -18.99 -8.83 8.06
N VAL A 154 -18.21 -8.35 9.03
CA VAL A 154 -17.31 -9.20 9.80
C VAL A 154 -18.08 -10.12 10.74
N GLU A 155 -19.10 -9.61 11.42
CA GLU A 155 -19.95 -10.41 12.31
C GLU A 155 -20.76 -11.48 11.56
N SER A 156 -21.21 -11.19 10.33
CA SER A 156 -21.91 -12.16 9.47
C SER A 156 -20.98 -13.18 8.79
N GLY A 157 -19.66 -12.98 8.86
CA GLY A 157 -18.66 -13.84 8.22
C GLY A 157 -18.47 -13.59 6.72
N GLU A 158 -19.10 -12.56 6.16
CA GLU A 158 -18.92 -12.14 4.76
C GLU A 158 -17.57 -11.43 4.52
N ALA A 159 -17.00 -10.87 5.59
CA ALA A 159 -15.65 -10.30 5.61
C ALA A 159 -14.87 -10.81 6.81
N LYS A 160 -13.55 -10.66 6.79
CA LYS A 160 -12.69 -11.00 7.92
C LYS A 160 -11.99 -9.77 8.45
N LEU A 161 -11.60 -9.80 9.73
CA LEU A 161 -10.77 -8.74 10.32
C LEU A 161 -9.45 -8.53 9.55
N GLU A 162 -8.88 -9.60 8.96
CA GLU A 162 -7.66 -9.53 8.14
C GLU A 162 -7.82 -8.75 6.83
N ASP A 163 -9.06 -8.50 6.39
CA ASP A 163 -9.34 -7.71 5.19
C ASP A 163 -9.27 -6.21 5.44
N PHE A 164 -9.15 -5.77 6.70
CA PHE A 164 -9.11 -4.38 7.12
C PHE A 164 -7.77 -4.05 7.77
N ARG A 165 -7.28 -2.83 7.51
CA ARG A 165 -6.06 -2.31 8.10
C ARG A 165 -6.26 -0.85 8.51
N PHE A 166 -5.92 -0.55 9.75
CA PHE A 166 -6.13 0.76 10.34
C PHE A 166 -4.81 1.53 10.45
N PHE A 167 -4.88 2.81 10.11
CA PHE A 167 -3.75 3.72 10.12
C PHE A 167 -4.10 4.95 10.94
N TYR A 168 -3.22 5.31 11.88
CA TYR A 168 -3.25 6.60 12.53
C TYR A 168 -2.42 7.59 11.74
N LYS A 169 -3.00 8.75 11.41
CA LYS A 169 -2.39 9.79 10.59
C LYS A 169 -2.06 9.31 9.17
N HIS A 170 -1.51 10.19 8.36
CA HIS A 170 -1.06 9.89 7.01
C HIS A 170 0.21 10.65 6.65
N SER A 171 0.84 10.24 5.55
CA SER A 171 1.88 11.00 4.88
C SER A 171 1.28 11.76 3.71
N SER A 172 1.67 13.02 3.55
CA SER A 172 1.20 13.87 2.46
C SER A 172 2.37 14.61 1.82
N TRP A 173 2.28 14.82 0.51
CA TRP A 173 3.17 15.66 -0.27
C TRP A 173 2.36 16.76 -0.94
N GLY A 174 2.92 17.97 -0.96
CA GLY A 174 2.34 19.08 -1.70
C GLY A 174 2.32 18.81 -3.21
N PRO A 175 1.60 19.64 -3.99
CA PRO A 175 1.59 19.57 -5.45
C PRO A 175 3.01 19.51 -6.04
N GLY A 176 3.32 18.47 -6.83
CA GLY A 176 4.61 18.30 -7.50
C GLY A 176 5.77 17.84 -6.61
N GLN A 177 5.63 17.89 -5.28
CA GLN A 177 6.72 17.60 -4.35
C GLN A 177 7.17 16.13 -4.46
N LEU A 178 6.22 15.19 -4.57
CA LEU A 178 6.58 13.78 -4.71
C LEU A 178 7.32 13.52 -6.02
N GLU A 179 6.87 14.14 -7.10
CA GLU A 179 7.51 14.04 -8.40
C GLU A 179 8.93 14.59 -8.35
N ASP A 180 9.15 15.70 -7.64
CA ASP A 180 10.49 16.25 -7.48
C ASP A 180 11.37 15.30 -6.65
N GLU A 181 10.86 14.73 -5.55
CA GLU A 181 11.56 13.74 -4.72
C GLU A 181 11.89 12.44 -5.50
N VAL A 182 11.06 12.05 -6.46
CA VAL A 182 11.25 10.84 -7.29
C VAL A 182 12.09 11.12 -8.54
N LYS A 183 11.89 12.27 -9.21
CA LYS A 183 12.58 12.65 -10.46
C LYS A 183 14.00 13.11 -10.23
N GLN A 184 14.30 13.69 -9.06
CA GLN A 184 15.63 14.25 -8.84
C GLN A 184 16.74 13.23 -9.11
N GLU A 185 16.53 11.91 -8.97
CA GLU A 185 17.65 10.95 -9.08
C GLU A 185 17.28 9.58 -9.70
N VAL A 186 17.11 9.54 -11.03
CA VAL A 186 17.12 8.31 -11.88
C VAL A 186 18.47 7.56 -11.82
N ARG A 187 19.44 7.99 -11.00
CA ARG A 187 20.69 7.28 -10.71
C ARG A 187 20.76 6.93 -9.23
N HIS A 188 20.60 5.64 -8.88
CA HIS A 188 20.98 4.95 -7.62
C HIS A 188 20.67 5.58 -6.24
N GLU A 189 20.06 6.76 -6.13
CA GLU A 189 20.03 7.57 -4.90
C GLU A 189 18.65 8.14 -4.50
N SER A 190 17.56 7.72 -5.15
CA SER A 190 16.20 8.21 -4.82
C SER A 190 15.83 8.01 -3.34
N ALA A 191 15.10 8.99 -2.76
CA ALA A 191 14.46 8.84 -1.45
C ALA A 191 13.30 7.83 -1.48
N PHE A 192 12.66 7.63 -2.63
CA PHE A 192 11.56 6.69 -2.80
C PHE A 192 11.56 5.98 -4.17
N GLN A 193 11.44 4.65 -4.17
CA GLN A 193 11.26 3.86 -5.39
C GLN A 193 9.81 3.40 -5.51
N CYS A 194 9.13 3.76 -6.60
CA CYS A 194 7.77 3.32 -6.86
C CYS A 194 7.75 1.90 -7.45
N SER A 195 6.89 1.05 -6.92
CA SER A 195 6.69 -0.33 -7.37
C SER A 195 5.22 -0.73 -7.33
N LEU A 196 4.79 -1.55 -8.28
CA LEU A 196 3.47 -2.17 -8.26
C LEU A 196 3.54 -3.59 -7.71
N SER A 197 2.58 -3.94 -6.86
CA SER A 197 2.29 -5.31 -6.48
C SER A 197 1.15 -5.85 -7.35
N ALA A 198 1.47 -6.61 -8.39
CA ALA A 198 0.47 -7.32 -9.17
C ALA A 198 0.12 -8.66 -8.51
N LYS A 199 -0.66 -8.64 -7.43
CA LYS A 199 -1.30 -9.84 -6.91
C LYS A 199 -2.77 -9.57 -6.62
N LYS A 200 -3.64 -10.31 -7.32
CA LYS A 200 -5.08 -10.43 -7.01
C LYS A 200 -5.34 -10.97 -5.59
N HIS A 201 -4.31 -11.49 -4.91
CA HIS A 201 -4.38 -12.03 -3.55
C HIS A 201 -3.05 -11.81 -2.80
N THR A 202 -2.85 -10.66 -2.17
CA THR A 202 -1.74 -10.49 -1.20
C THR A 202 -2.34 -10.29 0.18
N ARG A 203 -2.77 -11.33 0.92
CA ARG A 203 -3.16 -11.16 2.34
C ARG A 203 -2.14 -10.28 3.04
N PHE A 204 -2.59 -9.25 3.76
CA PHE A 204 -1.66 -8.40 4.49
C PHE A 204 -0.85 -9.30 5.43
N GLY A 205 0.46 -9.41 5.20
CA GLY A 205 1.28 -10.43 5.83
C GLY A 205 1.18 -10.38 7.36
N SER A 206 0.76 -11.48 7.96
CA SER A 206 0.99 -11.78 9.37
C SER A 206 2.43 -12.28 9.50
N GLN A 207 3.34 -11.47 10.05
CA GLN A 207 4.54 -12.04 10.65
C GLN A 207 4.15 -12.69 11.98
N PRO A 208 4.47 -13.97 12.23
CA PRO A 208 4.39 -14.52 13.57
C PRO A 208 5.47 -13.87 14.44
N LEU A 209 5.07 -13.29 15.56
CA LEU A 209 5.99 -12.89 16.63
C LEU A 209 6.71 -14.15 17.13
N ALA A 210 7.98 -14.31 16.76
CA ALA A 210 8.85 -15.28 17.39
C ALA A 210 9.05 -14.85 18.85
N ARG A 211 8.55 -15.67 19.79
CA ARG A 211 8.96 -15.61 21.20
C ARG A 211 10.46 -15.92 21.25
N GLN A 212 11.23 -14.99 21.79
CA GLN A 212 12.54 -15.34 22.36
C GLN A 212 12.28 -15.74 23.82
N GLU A 213 12.64 -16.98 24.14
CA GLU A 213 12.91 -17.44 25.51
C GLU A 213 14.27 -16.91 25.98
#